data_AF-A0A540R4N5-F1
#
_entry.id   AF-A0A540R4N5-F1
#
_cell.length_a   1.000
_cell.length_b   1.000
_cell.length_c   1.000
_cell.angle_alpha   90.00
_cell.angle_beta   90.00
_cell.angle_gamma   90.00
#
_symmetry.space_group_name_H-M   'P 1'
#
loop_
_entity.id
_entity.type
_entity.pdbx_description
1 polymer ?
#
loop_
_entity_poly.entity_id
_entity_poly.type
_entity_poly.pdbx_seq_one_letter_code
_entity_poly.pdbx_strand_id
1 'polypeptide(L)' 'MEEKKLTSLIFGNVVIESSFMGGSLRVYSPDMRSYSELTHHGITLKSPLDELCEHIFRDVESELEKHYPGGVARARRELA' A
#
# COMPACT_ATOMS: atom_id res chain seq x y z
N MET A 1 0.05 8.65 27.35
CA MET A 1 0.05 7.46 26.48
C MET A 1 1.09 7.73 25.41
N GLU A 2 2.27 7.12 25.52
CA GLU A 2 3.31 7.28 24.48
C GLU A 2 2.89 6.51 23.24
N GLU A 3 2.90 7.19 22.11
CA GLU A 3 2.63 6.63 20.80
C GLU A 3 3.78 5.67 20.45
N LYS A 4 3.53 4.35 20.51
CA LYS A 4 4.54 3.34 20.12
C LYS A 4 4.77 3.46 18.62
N LYS A 5 5.86 4.11 18.24
CA LYS A 5 6.27 4.32 16.85
C LYS A 5 6.44 2.97 16.17
N LEU A 6 5.49 2.60 15.31
CA LEU A 6 5.61 1.46 14.41
C LEU A 6 6.85 1.69 13.56
N THR A 7 7.80 0.76 13.62
CA THR A 7 9.05 0.88 12.84
C THR A 7 8.90 0.02 11.60
N SER A 8 9.02 0.66 10.43
CA SER A 8 9.01 0.00 9.14
C SER A 8 10.43 -0.02 8.56
N LEU A 9 10.86 -1.19 8.08
CA LEU A 9 12.10 -1.38 7.32
C LEU A 9 11.74 -1.70 5.88
N ILE A 10 12.38 -1.02 4.93
CA ILE A 10 12.09 -1.16 3.50
C ILE A 10 13.37 -1.60 2.77
N PHE A 11 13.30 -2.73 2.08
CA PHE A 11 14.38 -3.32 1.28
C PHE A 11 13.87 -3.64 -0.13
N GLY A 12 13.95 -2.67 -1.04
CA GLY A 12 13.43 -2.83 -2.40
C GLY A 12 11.93 -3.12 -2.41
N ASN A 13 11.56 -4.30 -2.87
CA ASN A 13 10.17 -4.79 -2.89
C ASN A 13 9.74 -5.47 -1.58
N VAL A 14 10.56 -5.45 -0.53
CA VAL A 14 10.25 -6.07 0.77
C VAL A 14 10.02 -4.98 1.82
N VAL A 15 8.93 -5.12 2.58
CA VAL A 15 8.58 -4.26 3.70
C VAL A 15 8.41 -5.13 4.94
N ILE A 16 9.05 -4.73 6.04
CA ILE A 16 8.91 -5.35 7.35
C ILE A 16 8.32 -4.31 8.29
N GLU A 17 7.13 -4.57 8.82
CA GLU A 17 6.48 -3.66 9.76
C GLU A 17 6.40 -4.31 11.13
N SER A 18 6.96 -3.64 12.14
CA SER A 18 6.82 -4.06 13.52
C SER A 18 5.50 -3.55 14.09
N SER A 19 4.59 -4.45 14.46
CA SER A 19 3.37 -4.10 15.19
C SER A 19 3.41 -4.58 16.65
N PHE A 20 2.50 -4.07 17.47
CA PHE A 20 2.33 -4.55 18.85
C PHE A 20 1.99 -6.04 18.93
N MET A 21 1.37 -6.62 17.88
CA MET A 21 0.98 -8.03 17.81
C MET A 21 2.03 -8.92 17.14
N GLY A 22 3.21 -8.38 16.82
CA GLY A 22 4.26 -9.06 16.05
C GLY A 22 4.54 -8.39 14.71
N GLY A 23 5.66 -8.75 14.09
CA GLY A 23 6.05 -8.21 12.79
C GLY A 23 5.24 -8.83 11.65
N SER A 24 4.92 -8.05 10.62
CA SER A 24 4.47 -8.56 9.32
C SER A 24 5.57 -8.39 8.27
N LEU A 25 5.66 -9.36 7.37
CA LEU A 25 6.56 -9.33 6.22
C LEU A 25 5.71 -9.21 4.96
N ARG A 26 5.84 -8.11 4.23
CA ARG A 26 5.19 -7.89 2.94
C ARG A 26 6.21 -7.90 1.82
N VAL A 27 5.95 -8.68 0.77
CA VAL A 27 6.79 -8.75 -0.43
C VAL A 27 5.95 -8.35 -1.63
N TYR A 28 6.32 -7.25 -2.28
CA TYR A 28 5.71 -6.75 -3.49
C TYR A 28 6.24 -7.50 -4.71
N SER A 29 5.38 -7.70 -5.69
CA SER A 29 5.76 -8.19 -7.03
C SER A 29 6.70 -7.21 -7.73
N PRO A 30 7.51 -7.66 -8.72
CA PRO A 30 8.43 -6.78 -9.43
C PRO A 30 7.75 -5.61 -10.15
N ASP A 31 6.50 -5.80 -10.60
CA ASP A 31 5.66 -4.75 -11.21
C ASP A 31 4.94 -3.87 -10.19
N MET A 32 5.11 -4.15 -8.89
CA MET A 32 4.48 -3.46 -7.77
C MET A 32 2.94 -3.48 -7.79
N ARG A 33 2.33 -4.41 -8.54
CA ARG A 33 0.85 -4.52 -8.71
C ARG A 33 0.20 -5.54 -7.82
N SER A 34 0.98 -6.25 -7.01
CA SER A 34 0.48 -7.19 -6.01
C SER A 34 1.48 -7.36 -4.89
N TYR A 35 1.03 -7.84 -3.74
CA TYR A 35 1.92 -8.26 -2.66
C TYR A 35 1.49 -9.58 -2.03
N SER A 36 2.44 -10.26 -1.41
CA SER A 36 2.19 -11.33 -0.45
C SER A 36 2.61 -10.88 0.95
N GLU A 37 1.77 -11.11 1.95
CA GLU A 37 2.04 -10.77 3.34
C GLU A 37 2.03 -12.03 4.20
N LEU A 38 3.14 -12.28 4.88
CA LEU A 38 3.24 -13.30 5.91
C LEU A 38 2.86 -12.66 7.25
N THR A 39 1.73 -13.08 7.77
CA THR A 39 1.24 -12.67 9.09
C THR A 39 1.90 -13.51 10.19
N HIS A 40 1.86 -13.00 11.41
CA HIS A 40 2.38 -13.70 12.60
C HIS A 40 1.79 -15.10 12.84
N HIS A 41 0.61 -15.40 12.28
CA HIS A 41 -0.03 -16.71 12.36
C HIS A 41 0.44 -17.70 11.28
N GLY A 42 1.43 -17.33 10.46
CA GLY A 42 1.89 -18.15 9.34
C GLY A 42 0.94 -18.15 8.13
N ILE A 43 -0.10 -17.28 8.15
CA ILE A 43 -1.03 -17.14 7.03
C ILE A 43 -0.38 -16.21 6.00
N THR A 44 -0.33 -16.67 4.75
CA THR A 44 0.07 -15.86 3.60
C THR A 44 -1.16 -15.24 2.96
N LEU A 45 -1.28 -13.91 3.04
CA LEU A 45 -2.30 -13.15 2.32
C LEU A 45 -1.71 -12.68 0.99
N LYS A 46 -2.50 -12.68 -0.08
CA LYS A 46 -2.11 -12.12 -1.37
C LYS A 46 -3.17 -11.12 -1.79
N SER A 47 -2.76 -9.92 -2.19
CA SER A 47 -3.68 -8.91 -2.70
C SER A 47 -3.19 -8.39 -4.04
N PRO A 48 -4.06 -8.33 -5.08
CA PRO A 48 -3.85 -7.41 -6.18
C PRO A 48 -3.97 -5.98 -5.64
N LEU A 49 -3.11 -5.09 -6.13
CA LEU A 49 -3.14 -3.66 -5.79
C LEU A 49 -3.94 -2.86 -6.81
N ASP A 50 -4.04 -3.31 -8.05
CA ASP A 50 -4.80 -2.62 -9.10
C ASP A 50 -6.26 -2.35 -8.67
N GLU A 51 -6.93 -3.36 -8.11
CA GLU A 51 -8.31 -3.24 -7.63
C GLU A 51 -8.43 -2.36 -6.36
N LEU A 52 -7.42 -2.41 -5.48
CA LEU A 52 -7.36 -1.59 -4.27
C LEU A 52 -7.11 -0.11 -4.61
N CYS A 53 -6.21 0.14 -5.56
CA CYS A 53 -5.92 1.46 -6.09
C CYS A 53 -7.19 2.10 -6.65
N GLU A 54 -7.94 1.42 -7.51
CA GLU A 54 -9.19 1.95 -8.07
C GLU A 54 -10.27 2.26 -7.02
N HIS A 55 -10.27 1.53 -5.89
CA HIS A 55 -11.20 1.83 -4.80
C HIS A 55 -10.78 3.08 -4.02
N ILE A 56 -9.52 3.14 -3.58
CA ILE A 56 -8.97 4.31 -2.87
C ILE A 56 -9.02 5.55 -3.75
N PHE A 57 -8.71 5.39 -5.04
CA PHE A 57 -8.64 6.49 -5.99
C PHE A 57 -10.00 7.16 -6.17
N ARG A 58 -11.09 6.38 -6.28
CA ARG A 58 -12.46 6.92 -6.34
C ARG A 58 -12.82 7.81 -5.15
N ASP A 59 -12.37 7.46 -3.96
CA ASP A 59 -12.68 8.22 -2.75
C ASP A 59 -11.95 9.57 -2.70
N VAL A 60 -10.80 9.69 -3.36
CA VAL A 60 -9.97 10.90 -3.36
C VAL A 60 -10.02 11.70 -4.66
N GLU A 61 -10.65 11.18 -5.72
CA GLU A 61 -10.73 11.83 -7.05
C GLU A 61 -11.22 13.27 -6.99
N SER A 62 -12.29 13.52 -6.23
CA SER A 62 -12.91 14.85 -6.09
C SER A 62 -11.95 15.86 -5.44
N GLU A 63 -11.28 15.46 -4.35
CA GLU A 63 -10.31 16.33 -3.66
C GLU A 63 -9.02 16.50 -4.49
N LEU A 64 -8.57 15.44 -5.17
CA LEU A 64 -7.40 15.50 -6.04
C LEU A 64 -7.60 16.48 -7.18
N GLU A 65 -8.74 16.43 -7.87
CA GLU A 65 -9.02 17.33 -8.99
C GLU A 65 -9.21 18.78 -8.54
N LYS A 66 -9.82 18.98 -7.37
CA LYS A 66 -10.01 20.29 -6.75
C LYS A 66 -8.69 20.96 -6.35
N HIS A 67 -7.74 20.19 -5.81
CA HIS A 67 -6.45 20.72 -5.36
C HIS A 67 -5.36 20.69 -6.44
N TYR A 68 -5.50 19.81 -7.44
CA TYR A 68 -4.58 19.64 -8.55
C TYR A 68 -5.39 19.39 -9.84
N PRO A 69 -5.78 20.46 -10.58
CA PRO A 69 -6.53 20.31 -11.83
C PRO A 69 -5.77 19.46 -12.85
N GLY A 70 -6.43 18.45 -13.42
CA GLY A 70 -5.85 17.42 -14.28
C GLY A 70 -5.10 16.31 -13.51
N GLY A 71 -5.11 16.35 -12.18
CA GLY A 71 -4.45 15.39 -11.30
C GLY A 71 -5.02 13.98 -11.45
N VAL A 72 -6.34 13.86 -11.62
CA VAL A 72 -7.00 12.56 -11.85
C VAL A 72 -6.51 11.91 -13.15
N ALA A 73 -6.51 12.66 -14.25
CA ALA A 73 -6.08 12.16 -15.55
C ALA A 73 -4.59 11.79 -15.57
N ARG A 74 -3.76 12.55 -14.86
CA ARG A 74 -2.33 12.27 -14.72
C ARG A 74 -2.09 11.01 -13.90
N ALA A 75 -2.69 10.90 -12.72
CA ALA A 75 -2.50 9.75 -11.85
C ALA A 75 -2.99 8.45 -12.50
N ARG A 76 -4.13 8.46 -13.20
CA ARG A 76 -4.59 7.29 -13.98
C ARG A 76 -3.59 6.87 -15.06
N ARG A 77 -2.85 7.81 -15.66
CA ARG A 77 -1.80 7.50 -16.65
C ARG A 77 -0.55 6.90 -15.98
N GLU A 78 -0.20 7.36 -14.79
CA GLU A 78 0.96 6.86 -14.05
C GLU A 78 0.68 5.48 -13.40
N LEU A 79 -0.59 5.14 -13.17
CA LEU A 79 -1.02 3.83 -12.65
C LEU A 79 -1.29 2.78 -13.74
N ALA A 80 -1.52 3.19 -14.99
CA ALA A 80 -1.80 2.31 -16.14
C ALA A 80 -0.57 1.55 -16.62
#